data_AF-A0A7J7J8L5-F1
#
_entry.id   AF-A0A7J7J8L5-F1
#
_cell.length_a   1.000
_cell.length_b   1.000
_cell.length_c   1.000
_cell.angle_alpha   90.00
_cell.angle_beta   90.00
_cell.angle_gamma   90.00
#
_symmetry.space_group_name_H-M   'P 1'
#
loop_
_entity.id
_entity.type
_entity.pdbx_description
1 polymer ?
#
loop_
_entity_poly.entity_id
_entity_poly.type
_entity_poly.pdbx_seq_one_letter_code
_entity_poly.pdbx_strand_id
1 'polypeptide(L)'
;MSYIMRTQGRVDNRNNYEYKSLNREKRQRELLRVTRENQAVLQRILNRKPEYHRSQWQKDWENNLKFMDSISAYPRTGGTRKKTRKLRQPHPGMMTKAEKMRLKVSTVLRLRDEQRCGISNDALVTREYIQ
;
A
#
# COMPACT_ATOMS: atom_id res chain seq x y z
N MET A 1 -29.65 -73.54 -34.33
CA MET A 1 -29.67 -73.13 -32.91
C MET A 1 -29.27 -71.67 -32.81
N SER A 2 -30.16 -70.79 -32.37
CA SER A 2 -29.95 -69.35 -32.27
C SER A 2 -29.09 -68.98 -31.05
N TYR A 3 -28.06 -68.17 -31.27
CA TYR A 3 -27.04 -67.72 -30.30
C TYR A 3 -27.59 -66.80 -29.18
N ILE A 4 -28.85 -66.39 -29.29
CA ILE A 4 -29.45 -65.29 -28.52
C ILE A 4 -29.87 -65.71 -27.09
N MET A 5 -29.98 -67.00 -26.79
CA MET A 5 -30.51 -67.48 -25.50
C MET A 5 -29.49 -67.55 -24.34
N ARG A 6 -28.26 -67.03 -24.50
CA ARG A 6 -27.16 -67.23 -23.52
C ARG A 6 -26.81 -66.02 -22.65
N THR A 7 -27.46 -64.87 -22.82
CA THR A 7 -27.09 -63.67 -22.05
C THR A 7 -27.84 -63.62 -20.71
N GLN A 8 -27.09 -63.71 -19.60
CA GLN A 8 -27.60 -63.54 -18.24
C GLN A 8 -27.91 -62.06 -17.95
N GLY A 9 -29.02 -61.55 -18.50
CA GLY A 9 -29.75 -60.37 -18.02
C GLY A 9 -28.92 -59.19 -17.53
N ARG A 10 -27.78 -58.88 -18.18
CA ARG A 10 -26.91 -57.79 -17.73
C ARG A 10 -27.37 -56.53 -18.46
N VAL A 11 -27.91 -55.58 -17.71
CA VAL A 11 -28.28 -54.25 -18.22
C VAL A 11 -27.00 -53.57 -18.71
N ASP A 12 -26.85 -53.46 -20.03
CA ASP A 12 -25.78 -52.76 -20.75
C ASP A 12 -26.03 -51.24 -20.85
N ASN A 13 -27.20 -50.78 -20.42
CA ASN A 13 -27.65 -49.39 -20.48
C ASN A 13 -27.07 -48.49 -19.37
N ARG A 14 -25.77 -48.60 -19.06
CA ARG A 14 -25.12 -47.61 -18.19
C ARG A 14 -24.77 -46.38 -19.01
N ASN A 15 -25.63 -45.38 -18.94
CA ASN A 15 -25.35 -44.08 -19.53
C ASN A 15 -24.31 -43.34 -18.68
N ASN A 16 -23.03 -43.44 -19.04
CA ASN A 16 -21.94 -42.65 -18.45
C ASN A 16 -21.97 -41.20 -18.98
N TYR A 17 -23.13 -40.54 -18.89
CA TYR A 17 -23.29 -39.17 -19.34
C TYR A 17 -22.63 -38.19 -18.37
N GLU A 18 -21.53 -37.57 -18.79
CA GLU A 18 -21.02 -36.39 -18.10
C GLU A 18 -21.94 -35.20 -18.37
N TYR A 19 -22.55 -34.67 -17.31
CA TYR A 19 -23.33 -33.44 -17.39
C TYR A 19 -22.43 -32.28 -17.83
N LYS A 20 -22.54 -31.92 -19.12
CA LYS A 20 -21.93 -30.70 -19.66
C LYS A 20 -22.88 -29.54 -19.41
N SER A 21 -22.43 -28.53 -18.65
CA SER A 21 -23.19 -27.27 -18.61
C SER A 21 -23.17 -26.65 -20.01
N LEU A 22 -24.36 -26.30 -20.52
CA LEU A 22 -24.56 -25.75 -21.87
C LEU A 22 -23.78 -24.43 -22.12
N ASN A 23 -23.18 -23.85 -21.08
CA ASN A 23 -22.49 -22.56 -21.10
C ASN A 23 -21.01 -22.62 -20.67
N ARG A 24 -20.40 -23.82 -20.50
CA ARG A 24 -19.02 -23.94 -20.03
C ARG A 24 -18.03 -23.18 -20.90
N GLU A 25 -18.14 -23.36 -22.22
CA GLU A 25 -17.22 -22.76 -23.17
C GLU A 25 -17.37 -21.23 -23.22
N LYS A 26 -18.61 -20.73 -23.23
CA LYS A 26 -18.88 -19.29 -23.13
C LYS A 26 -18.29 -18.71 -21.85
N ARG A 27 -18.50 -19.35 -20.69
CA ARG A 27 -17.92 -18.93 -19.41
C ARG A 27 -16.39 -18.91 -19.46
N GLN A 28 -15.77 -19.91 -20.08
CA GLN A 28 -14.32 -19.97 -20.21
C GLN A 28 -13.77 -18.84 -21.10
N ARG A 29 -14.44 -18.52 -22.22
CA ARG A 29 -14.05 -17.38 -23.08
C ARG A 29 -14.18 -16.05 -22.35
N GLU A 30 -15.28 -15.83 -21.64
CA GLU A 30 -15.47 -14.61 -20.84
C GLU A 30 -14.43 -14.51 -19.72
N LEU A 31 -14.11 -15.61 -19.04
CA LEU A 31 -13.06 -15.63 -18.02
C LEU A 31 -11.71 -15.19 -18.61
N LEU A 32 -11.30 -15.76 -19.75
CA LEU A 32 -10.06 -15.39 -20.42
C LEU A 32 -10.06 -13.92 -20.85
N ARG A 33 -11.19 -13.41 -21.34
CA ARG A 33 -11.35 -12.00 -21.70
C ARG A 33 -11.14 -11.10 -20.49
N VAL A 34 -11.87 -11.34 -19.40
CA VAL A 34 -11.76 -10.55 -18.16
C VAL A 34 -10.35 -10.62 -17.59
N THR A 35 -9.70 -11.79 -17.60
CA THR A 35 -8.31 -11.92 -17.14
C THR A 35 -7.36 -11.05 -17.96
N ARG A 36 -7.50 -11.02 -19.30
CA ARG A 36 -6.66 -10.17 -20.16
C ARG A 36 -6.90 -8.69 -19.92
N GLU A 37 -8.17 -8.29 -19.77
CA GLU A 37 -8.54 -6.91 -19.46
C GLU A 37 -7.96 -6.47 -18.10
N ASN A 38 -8.08 -7.32 -17.08
CA ASN A 38 -7.51 -7.09 -15.75
C ASN A 38 -5.97 -6.97 -15.79
N GLN A 39 -5.29 -7.83 -16.56
CA GLN A 39 -3.85 -7.73 -16.76
C GLN A 39 -3.47 -6.39 -17.41
N ALA A 40 -4.20 -5.96 -18.44
CA ALA A 40 -3.95 -4.67 -19.08
C ALA A 40 -4.14 -3.48 -18.12
N VAL A 41 -5.18 -3.52 -17.28
CA VAL A 41 -5.42 -2.52 -16.23
C VAL A 41 -4.28 -2.53 -15.21
N LEU A 42 -3.86 -3.70 -14.74
CA LEU A 42 -2.75 -3.83 -13.80
C LEU A 42 -1.46 -3.23 -14.37
N GLN A 43 -1.13 -3.54 -15.63
CA GLN A 43 0.04 -2.96 -16.29
C GLN A 43 -0.04 -1.44 -16.38
N ARG A 44 -1.22 -0.86 -16.62
CA ARG A 44 -1.41 0.60 -16.61
C ARG A 44 -1.18 1.19 -15.22
N ILE A 45 -1.69 0.55 -14.16
CA ILE A 45 -1.49 0.99 -12.78
C ILE A 45 0.00 0.94 -12.41
N LEU A 46 0.68 -0.15 -12.75
CA LEU A 46 2.11 -0.33 -12.44
C LEU A 46 3.00 0.65 -13.24
N ASN A 47 2.68 0.90 -14.51
CA ASN A 47 3.44 1.82 -15.36
C ASN A 47 3.15 3.31 -15.04
N ARG A 48 2.05 3.61 -14.35
CA ARG A 48 1.70 4.97 -13.98
C ARG A 48 2.65 5.45 -12.89
N LYS A 49 3.47 6.46 -13.22
CA LYS A 49 4.29 7.16 -12.23
C LYS A 49 3.38 7.83 -11.20
N PRO A 50 3.76 7.85 -9.91
CA PRO A 50 3.03 8.62 -8.91
C PRO A 50 3.07 10.11 -9.29
N GLU A 51 1.91 10.71 -9.51
CA GLU A 51 1.79 12.17 -9.75
C GLU A 51 2.05 13.00 -8.48
N TYR A 52 2.17 12.32 -7.32
CA TYR A 52 2.49 12.93 -6.05
C TYR A 52 3.96 13.36 -5.99
N HIS A 53 4.28 14.51 -6.58
CA HIS A 53 5.62 15.09 -6.52
C HIS A 53 5.77 15.98 -5.28
N ARG A 54 5.83 15.34 -4.09
CA ARG A 54 5.88 16.02 -2.77
C ARG A 54 6.87 17.18 -2.72
N SER A 55 8.07 16.98 -3.27
CA SER A 55 9.12 18.00 -3.28
C SER A 55 8.77 19.22 -4.11
N GLN A 56 8.04 19.04 -5.23
CA GLN A 56 7.58 20.15 -6.06
C GLN A 56 6.45 20.89 -5.36
N TRP A 57 5.46 20.17 -4.80
CA TRP A 57 4.37 20.80 -4.08
C TRP A 57 4.84 21.56 -2.84
N GLN A 58 5.85 21.03 -2.14
CA GLN A 58 6.49 21.72 -1.02
C GLN A 58 7.16 23.02 -1.49
N LYS A 59 7.90 22.98 -2.60
CA LYS A 59 8.54 24.16 -3.19
C LYS A 59 7.51 25.18 -3.65
N ASP A 60 6.44 24.74 -4.30
CA ASP A 60 5.36 25.61 -4.78
C ASP A 60 4.62 26.24 -3.60
N TRP A 61 4.40 25.48 -2.53
CA TRP A 61 3.82 26.00 -1.29
C TRP A 61 4.72 27.04 -0.61
N GLU A 62 6.03 26.79 -0.52
CA GLU A 62 7.00 27.76 0.01
C GLU A 62 7.08 29.04 -0.85
N ASN A 63 7.05 28.89 -2.17
CA ASN A 63 7.01 30.03 -3.09
C ASN A 63 5.73 30.84 -2.92
N ASN A 64 4.59 30.16 -2.77
CA ASN A 64 3.32 30.80 -2.51
C ASN A 64 3.33 31.54 -1.17
N LEU A 65 3.90 30.96 -0.11
CA LEU A 65 4.08 31.65 1.17
C LEU A 65 4.89 32.93 1.04
N LYS A 66 6.03 32.88 0.32
CA LYS A 66 6.86 34.07 0.06
C LYS A 66 6.11 35.12 -0.74
N PHE A 67 5.36 34.70 -1.75
CA PHE A 67 4.52 35.58 -2.55
C PHE A 67 3.45 36.25 -1.69
N MET A 68 2.74 35.48 -0.87
CA MET A 68 1.74 35.96 0.08
C MET A 68 2.33 36.96 1.07
N ASP A 69 3.53 36.70 1.61
CA ASP A 69 4.23 37.65 2.46
C ASP A 69 4.59 38.93 1.70
N SER A 70 5.01 38.83 0.44
CA SER A 70 5.40 40.00 -0.38
C SER A 70 4.22 40.90 -0.78
N ILE A 71 3.04 40.34 -0.97
CA ILE A 71 1.81 41.09 -1.33
C ILE A 71 0.98 41.47 -0.11
N SER A 72 1.38 41.01 1.09
CA SER A 72 0.62 41.29 2.30
C SER A 72 0.70 42.78 2.66
N ALA A 73 -0.45 43.45 2.73
CA ALA A 73 -0.55 44.84 3.16
C ALA A 73 -0.17 45.02 4.65
N TYR A 74 -0.21 43.93 5.42
CA TYR A 74 0.12 43.90 6.84
C TYR A 74 1.09 42.74 7.10
N PRO A 75 2.11 42.95 7.93
CA PRO A 75 3.07 41.89 8.24
C PRO A 75 2.32 40.71 8.86
N ARG A 76 2.55 39.51 8.32
CA ARG A 76 1.93 38.24 8.78
C ARG A 76 2.23 37.89 10.23
N THR A 77 3.11 38.66 10.88
CA THR A 77 3.42 38.59 12.31
C THR A 77 2.35 39.26 13.17
N GLY A 78 1.12 38.75 13.13
CA GLY A 78 0.10 38.96 14.17
C GLY A 78 0.20 37.97 15.34
N GLY A 79 1.14 37.01 15.27
CA GLY A 79 1.42 36.05 16.34
C GLY A 79 2.74 36.37 17.01
N THR A 80 2.69 36.69 18.31
CA THR A 80 3.83 36.96 19.20
C THR A 80 5.10 36.25 18.77
N ARG A 81 6.15 37.01 18.41
CA ARG A 81 7.53 36.52 18.42
C ARG A 81 7.86 36.17 19.87
N LYS A 82 7.44 34.99 20.35
CA LYS A 82 7.96 34.44 21.59
C LYS A 82 9.44 34.26 21.31
N LYS A 83 10.27 35.19 21.79
CA LYS A 83 11.70 34.93 21.99
C LYS A 83 11.71 33.55 22.63
N THR A 84 12.24 32.55 21.92
CA THR A 84 12.59 31.29 22.56
C THR A 84 13.60 31.69 23.60
N ARG A 85 13.15 31.95 24.84
CA ARG A 85 14.00 31.87 26.01
C ARG A 85 14.59 30.49 25.84
N LYS A 86 15.89 30.40 25.54
CA LYS A 86 16.60 29.12 25.59
C LYS A 86 16.23 28.55 26.95
N LEU A 87 15.34 27.56 26.98
CA LEU A 87 14.97 26.91 28.22
C LEU A 87 16.29 26.30 28.65
N ARG A 88 16.92 26.87 29.68
CA ARG A 88 18.19 26.37 30.20
C ARG A 88 17.95 24.89 30.45
N GLN A 89 18.62 24.02 29.70
CA GLN A 89 18.50 22.60 29.96
C GLN A 89 18.97 22.38 31.40
N PRO A 90 18.19 21.72 32.26
CA PRO A 90 18.65 21.37 33.58
C PRO A 90 19.96 20.59 33.44
N HIS A 91 21.02 21.07 34.08
CA HIS A 91 22.29 20.35 34.08
C HIS A 91 22.04 18.93 34.66
N PRO A 92 22.64 17.87 34.09
CA PRO A 92 22.35 16.48 34.47
C PRO A 92 22.65 16.15 35.94
N GLY A 93 23.39 17.03 36.64
CA GLY A 93 23.61 16.97 38.09
C GLY A 93 22.41 17.36 38.95
N MET A 94 21.39 18.04 38.38
CA MET A 94 20.21 18.53 39.11
C MET A 94 18.91 17.80 38.76
N MET A 95 18.97 16.77 37.91
CA MET A 95 17.79 15.98 37.55
C MET A 95 17.59 14.83 38.53
N THR A 96 16.34 14.64 38.97
CA THR A 96 15.95 13.48 39.76
C THR A 96 16.07 12.19 38.93
N LYS A 97 16.19 11.04 39.60
CA LYS A 97 16.31 9.72 38.92
C LYS A 97 15.14 9.44 37.97
N ALA A 98 13.93 9.90 38.33
CA ALA A 98 12.72 9.76 37.53
C ALA A 98 12.75 10.60 36.25
N GLU A 99 13.24 11.83 36.30
CA GLU A 99 13.36 12.70 35.13
C GLU A 99 14.40 12.18 34.14
N LYS A 100 15.52 11.63 34.64
CA LYS A 100 16.51 10.95 33.81
C LYS A 100 15.91 9.75 33.07
N MET A 101 15.05 8.97 33.73
CA MET A 101 14.34 7.86 33.07
C MET A 101 13.37 8.36 32.01
N ARG A 102 12.55 9.38 32.28
CA ARG A 102 11.61 9.95 31.30
C ARG A 102 12.30 10.45 30.04
N LEU A 103 13.48 11.07 30.18
CA LEU A 103 14.27 11.56 29.04
C LEU A 103 14.87 10.42 28.20
N LYS A 104 15.32 9.33 28.86
CA LYS A 104 15.77 8.11 28.17
C LYS A 104 14.63 7.42 27.42
N VAL A 105 13.43 7.35 28.01
CA VAL A 105 12.26 6.78 27.33
C VAL A 105 11.87 7.60 26.11
N SER A 106 11.83 8.94 26.22
CA SER A 106 11.45 9.80 25.08
C SER A 106 12.45 9.80 23.93
N THR A 107 13.73 9.55 24.21
CA THR A 107 14.77 9.42 23.18
C THR A 107 14.69 8.07 22.48
N VAL A 108 14.46 6.98 23.22
CA VAL A 108 14.23 5.65 22.64
C VAL A 108 12.98 5.63 21.75
N LEU A 109 11.89 6.29 22.17
CA LEU A 109 10.68 6.38 21.35
C LEU A 109 10.93 7.13 20.04
N ARG A 110 11.64 8.28 20.09
CA ARG A 110 12.00 9.03 18.88
C ARG A 110 12.86 8.22 17.90
N LEU A 111 13.87 7.51 18.39
CA LEU A 111 14.71 6.64 17.57
C LEU A 111 13.90 5.48 16.95
N ARG A 112 12.92 4.95 17.68
CA ARG A 112 12.04 3.88 17.19
C ARG A 112 11.09 4.38 16.10
N ASP A 113 10.60 5.61 16.22
CA ASP A 113 9.75 6.23 15.20
C ASP A 113 10.56 6.59 13.94
N GLU A 114 11.78 7.11 14.09
CA GLU A 114 12.71 7.39 12.97
C GLU A 114 13.06 6.11 12.17
N GLN A 115 13.26 4.98 12.85
CA GLN A 115 13.48 3.68 12.20
C GLN A 115 12.23 3.18 11.46
N ARG A 116 11.02 3.54 11.92
CA ARG A 116 9.75 3.14 11.30
C ARG A 116 9.46 3.90 10.01
N CYS A 117 9.87 5.17 9.91
CA CYS A 117 9.74 5.96 8.67
C CYS A 117 10.92 5.79 7.69
N GLY A 118 11.97 5.04 8.05
CA GLY A 118 13.09 4.69 7.18
C GLY A 118 12.87 3.51 6.23
N ILE A 119 11.69 2.86 6.22
CA ILE A 119 11.35 1.87 5.20
C ILE A 119 10.99 2.61 3.91
N SER A 120 12.00 2.86 3.08
CA SER A 120 11.78 3.22 1.67
C SER A 120 10.93 2.12 1.03
N ASN A 121 9.88 2.49 0.29
CA ASN A 121 9.07 1.55 -0.49
C ASN A 121 9.83 0.88 -1.67
N ASP A 122 11.16 0.95 -1.70
CA ASP A 122 12.02 0.39 -2.75
C ASP A 122 12.41 -1.09 -2.48
N ALA A 123 11.95 -1.71 -1.38
CA ALA A 123 12.37 -3.05 -0.97
C ALA A 123 11.29 -4.15 -1.08
N LEU A 124 10.19 -3.94 -1.84
CA LEU A 124 9.18 -4.99 -2.10
C LEU A 124 9.01 -5.33 -3.58
N VAL A 125 10.01 -5.03 -4.42
CA VAL A 125 10.10 -5.53 -5.79
C VAL A 125 11.32 -6.43 -5.88
N THR A 126 11.19 -7.66 -5.37
CA THR A 126 11.86 -8.89 -5.82
C THR A 126 11.80 -9.94 -4.71
N ARG A 127 10.72 -10.73 -4.67
CA ARG A 127 10.82 -12.15 -4.33
C ARG A 127 9.54 -12.87 -4.72
N GLU A 128 9.68 -13.64 -5.79
CA GLU A 128 9.05 -14.94 -5.99
C GLU A 128 7.57 -14.95 -6.39
N TYR A 129 7.34 -14.89 -7.71
CA TYR A 129 6.21 -15.54 -8.37
C TYR A 129 6.70 -16.28 -9.62
N ILE A 130 7.49 -17.33 -9.40
CA ILE A 130 7.64 -18.47 -10.33
C ILE A 130 7.81 -19.72 -9.48
N GLN A 131 6.71 -20.42 -9.20
CA GLN A 131 6.58 -21.87 -9.41
C GLN A 131 5.11 -22.28 -9.35
#